data_AF-A0A656JRH5-F1
#
_entry.id   AF-A0A656JRH5-F1
#
_cell.length_a   1.000
_cell.length_b   1.000
_cell.length_c   1.000
_cell.angle_alpha   90.00
_cell.angle_beta   90.00
_cell.angle_gamma   90.00
#
_symmetry.space_group_name_H-M   'P 1'
#
loop_
_entity.id
_entity.type
_entity.pdbx_description
1 polymer ?
#
loop_
_entity_poly.entity_id
_entity_poly.type
_entity_poly.pdbx_seq_one_letter_code
_entity_poly.pdbx_strand_id
1 'polypeptide(L)'
;MLTQQHAGHSFGASVPKEITAEFVREEIARGRAIIPANINHVELEPMIIGRNFLVKINGNIGNSALGSSIEEEVAKLTWGIRWGSDTVMDLSTGKHI
;
A
#
# COMPACT_ATOMS: atom_id res chain seq x y z
N MET A 1 -7.82 15.18 23.50
CA MET A 1 -8.25 13.84 23.04
C MET A 1 -9.46 14.01 22.14
N LEU A 2 -9.47 13.41 20.94
CA LEU A 2 -10.69 13.25 20.15
C LEU A 2 -11.53 12.15 20.81
N THR A 3 -12.54 12.52 21.58
CA THR A 3 -13.38 11.58 22.35
C THR A 3 -14.61 11.09 21.59
N GLN A 4 -14.85 11.63 20.39
CA GLN A 4 -15.94 11.21 19.51
C GLN A 4 -15.42 11.08 18.08
N GLN A 5 -15.74 9.96 17.45
CA GLN A 5 -15.44 9.67 16.06
C GLN A 5 -16.77 9.56 15.31
N HIS A 6 -16.89 10.25 14.17
CA HIS A 6 -18.08 10.17 13.32
C HIS A 6 -18.26 8.72 12.83
N ALA A 7 -19.51 8.21 12.80
CA ALA A 7 -19.82 6.82 12.42
C ALA A 7 -19.41 6.44 10.99
N GLY A 8 -19.05 7.43 10.17
CA GLY A 8 -18.65 7.27 8.78
C GLY A 8 -19.87 7.13 7.85
N HIS A 9 -19.69 7.46 6.58
CA HIS A 9 -20.69 7.24 5.54
C HIS A 9 -19.97 6.67 4.32
N SER A 10 -20.33 5.45 3.90
CA SER A 10 -19.57 4.69 2.89
C SER A 10 -19.94 5.03 1.44
N PHE A 11 -20.97 5.87 1.23
CA PHE A 11 -21.49 6.27 -0.09
C PHE A 11 -21.79 5.08 -1.01
N GLY A 12 -22.39 4.01 -0.46
CA GLY A 12 -22.75 2.80 -1.20
C GLY A 12 -21.63 1.76 -1.34
N ALA A 13 -20.52 1.89 -0.59
CA ALA A 13 -19.53 0.82 -0.52
C ALA A 13 -20.08 -0.39 0.25
N SER A 14 -19.69 -1.59 -0.16
CA SER A 14 -20.12 -2.88 0.40
C SER A 14 -19.05 -3.43 1.34
N VAL A 15 -18.78 -2.71 2.43
CA VAL A 15 -17.78 -3.12 3.43
C VAL A 15 -18.42 -4.16 4.37
N PRO A 16 -17.96 -5.42 4.39
CA PRO A 16 -18.50 -6.43 5.29
C PRO A 16 -17.98 -6.21 6.72
N LYS A 17 -18.65 -6.84 7.69
CA LYS A 17 -18.17 -6.84 9.09
C LYS A 17 -16.91 -7.69 9.27
N GLU A 18 -16.75 -8.71 8.45
CA GLU A 18 -15.63 -9.65 8.46
C GLU A 18 -15.15 -9.88 7.03
N ILE A 19 -13.83 -9.89 6.83
CA ILE A 19 -13.20 -10.12 5.54
C ILE A 19 -12.91 -11.62 5.41
N THR A 20 -13.61 -12.30 4.51
CA THR A 20 -13.38 -13.72 4.19
C THR A 20 -12.54 -13.88 2.93
N ALA A 21 -11.89 -15.03 2.76
CA ALA A 21 -11.14 -15.34 1.53
C ALA A 21 -12.04 -15.32 0.28
N GLU A 22 -13.30 -15.75 0.41
CA GLU A 22 -14.27 -15.72 -0.68
C GLU A 22 -14.64 -14.29 -1.07
N PHE A 23 -14.84 -13.40 -0.09
CA PHE A 23 -15.07 -11.98 -0.36
C PHE A 23 -13.89 -11.33 -1.09
N VAL A 24 -12.65 -11.63 -0.68
CA VAL A 24 -11.43 -11.19 -1.37
C VAL A 24 -11.42 -11.66 -2.82
N ARG A 25 -11.69 -12.96 -3.04
CA ARG A 25 -11.74 -13.56 -4.37
C ARG A 25 -12.79 -12.88 -5.27
N GLU A 26 -13.99 -12.62 -4.75
CA GLU A 26 -15.07 -11.95 -5.49
C GLU A 26 -14.72 -10.52 -5.89
N GLU A 27 -14.12 -9.73 -4.98
CA GLU A 27 -13.73 -8.35 -5.25
C GLU A 27 -12.66 -8.26 -6.34
N ILE A 28 -11.69 -9.18 -6.32
CA ILE A 28 -10.66 -9.30 -7.36
C ILE A 28 -11.29 -9.74 -8.69
N ALA A 29 -12.14 -10.78 -8.68
CA ALA A 29 -12.79 -11.30 -9.89
C ALA A 29 -13.67 -10.26 -10.59
N ARG A 30 -14.26 -9.31 -9.84
CA ARG A 30 -15.06 -8.19 -10.37
C ARG A 30 -14.22 -6.98 -10.77
N GLY A 31 -12.90 -7.02 -10.59
CA GLY A 31 -12.00 -5.90 -10.88
C GLY A 31 -12.15 -4.71 -9.92
N ARG A 32 -12.67 -4.93 -8.71
CA ARG A 32 -12.88 -3.88 -7.68
C ARG A 32 -11.76 -3.80 -6.65
N ALA A 33 -10.88 -4.80 -6.63
CA ALA A 33 -9.69 -4.84 -5.80
C ALA A 33 -8.55 -5.57 -6.52
N ILE A 34 -7.31 -5.32 -6.09
CA ILE A 34 -6.10 -5.96 -6.60
C ILE A 34 -5.18 -6.42 -5.47
N ILE A 35 -4.38 -7.45 -5.73
CA ILE A 35 -3.23 -7.86 -4.91
C ILE A 35 -1.97 -7.70 -5.77
N PRO A 36 -1.13 -6.68 -5.54
CA PRO A 36 0.10 -6.49 -6.30
C PRO A 36 1.18 -7.48 -5.85
N ALA A 37 1.13 -8.70 -6.38
CA ALA A 37 2.04 -9.80 -6.01
C ALA A 37 2.76 -10.37 -7.25
N ASN A 38 3.82 -9.69 -7.67
CA ASN A 38 4.71 -10.24 -8.71
C ASN A 38 5.35 -11.53 -8.21
N ILE A 39 5.34 -12.59 -9.03
CA ILE A 39 5.90 -13.91 -8.72
C ILE A 39 7.39 -13.88 -8.35
N ASN A 40 8.12 -12.82 -8.75
CA ASN A 40 9.55 -12.66 -8.47
C ASN A 40 9.85 -11.89 -7.18
N HIS A 41 8.84 -11.33 -6.50
CA HIS A 41 9.02 -10.61 -5.23
C HIS A 41 8.66 -11.55 -4.07
N VAL A 42 9.62 -12.40 -3.69
CA VAL A 42 9.39 -13.51 -2.75
C VAL A 42 9.41 -13.07 -1.28
N GLU A 43 9.93 -11.88 -1.01
CA GLU A 43 9.98 -11.24 0.31
C GLU A 43 8.67 -10.51 0.67
N LEU A 44 7.71 -10.46 -0.27
CA LEU A 44 6.45 -9.72 -0.11
C LEU A 44 5.58 -10.31 1.01
N GLU A 45 5.14 -9.44 1.93
CA GLU A 45 3.94 -9.69 2.74
C GLU A 45 2.70 -9.23 1.93
N PRO A 46 1.83 -10.14 1.46
CA PRO A 46 0.76 -9.75 0.54
C PRO A 46 -0.28 -8.83 1.17
N MET A 47 -0.75 -7.87 0.38
CA MET A 47 -1.77 -6.91 0.79
C MET A 47 -2.77 -6.66 -0.35
N ILE A 48 -3.94 -6.11 -0.02
CA ILE A 48 -5.03 -5.84 -0.98
C ILE A 48 -5.35 -4.34 -1.03
N ILE A 49 -5.62 -3.85 -2.23
CA ILE A 49 -6.06 -2.47 -2.50
C ILE A 49 -7.44 -2.53 -3.13
N GLY A 50 -8.43 -1.89 -2.51
CA GLY A 50 -9.79 -1.81 -3.04
C GLY A 50 -10.72 -1.00 -2.14
N ARG A 51 -11.85 -0.53 -2.70
CA ARG A 51 -12.79 0.37 -2.01
C ARG A 51 -13.41 -0.21 -0.74
N ASN A 52 -13.57 -1.54 -0.69
CA ASN A 52 -14.24 -2.23 0.41
C ASN A 52 -13.26 -2.76 1.48
N PHE A 53 -12.01 -2.30 1.47
CA PHE A 53 -10.95 -2.65 2.41
C PHE A 53 -10.46 -1.41 3.15
N LEU A 54 -9.55 -1.58 4.11
CA LEU A 54 -8.85 -0.45 4.73
C LEU A 54 -8.15 0.38 3.64
N VAL A 55 -8.28 1.70 3.72
CA VAL A 55 -7.55 2.63 2.85
C VAL A 55 -6.06 2.38 3.01
N LYS A 56 -5.36 2.38 1.88
CA LYS A 56 -3.92 2.11 1.79
C LYS A 56 -3.18 3.36 1.38
N ILE A 57 -1.98 3.55 1.94
CA ILE A 57 -1.12 4.70 1.64
C ILE A 57 0.19 4.25 0.98
N ASN A 58 0.69 5.07 0.08
CA ASN A 58 1.95 4.84 -0.64
C ASN A 58 3.00 5.87 -0.21
N GLY A 59 4.21 5.40 0.08
CA GLY A 59 5.40 6.24 0.25
C GLY A 59 6.20 6.32 -1.05
N ASN A 60 6.67 7.50 -1.44
CA ASN A 60 7.61 7.63 -2.56
C ASN A 60 9.03 7.76 -2.00
N ILE A 61 9.94 6.96 -2.55
CA ILE A 61 11.40 7.07 -2.36
C ILE A 61 12.05 7.31 -3.72
N GLY A 62 13.37 7.50 -3.73
CA GLY A 62 14.14 7.56 -4.97
C GLY A 62 15.25 8.59 -4.92
N ASN A 63 16.35 8.26 -5.60
CA ASN A 63 17.47 9.15 -5.78
C ASN A 63 17.21 10.17 -6.90
N SER A 64 18.01 11.24 -6.91
CA SER A 64 18.03 12.20 -8.00
C SER A 64 19.44 12.37 -8.54
N ALA A 65 19.57 12.97 -9.72
CA ALA A 65 20.87 13.36 -10.27
C ALA A 65 21.68 14.29 -9.33
N LEU A 66 21.02 14.93 -8.37
CA LEU A 66 21.60 15.89 -7.43
C LEU A 66 21.89 15.29 -6.05
N GLY A 67 21.44 14.07 -5.75
CA GLY A 67 21.71 13.46 -4.45
C GLY A 67 20.92 12.19 -4.12
N SER A 68 21.37 11.59 -3.01
CA SER A 68 21.03 10.32 -2.39
C SER A 68 21.85 9.10 -2.82
N SER A 69 22.09 8.19 -1.85
CA SER A 69 22.81 6.92 -2.04
C SER A 69 21.86 5.73 -1.87
N ILE A 70 22.30 4.53 -2.26
CA ILE A 70 21.51 3.29 -2.11
C ILE A 70 21.15 3.06 -0.63
N GLU A 71 22.09 3.29 0.29
CA GLU A 71 21.90 3.11 1.73
C GLU A 71 20.83 4.06 2.28
N GLU A 72 20.80 5.31 1.79
CA GLU A 72 19.76 6.27 2.17
C GLU A 72 18.38 5.85 1.65
N GLU A 73 18.27 5.33 0.42
CA GLU A 73 16.99 4.86 -0.12
C GLU A 73 16.46 3.63 0.64
N VAL A 74 17.33 2.69 1.02
CA VAL A 74 16.95 1.55 1.86
C VAL A 74 16.50 2.00 3.26
N ALA A 75 17.16 3.01 3.83
CA ALA A 75 16.75 3.60 5.10
C ALA A 75 15.37 4.27 5.00
N LYS A 76 15.10 5.02 3.92
CA LYS A 76 13.80 5.65 3.65
C LYS A 76 12.69 4.59 3.48
N LEU A 77 12.96 3.51 2.75
CA LEU A 77 12.04 2.38 2.60
C LEU A 77 11.64 1.82 3.98
N THR A 78 12.64 1.46 4.78
CA THR A 78 12.44 0.88 6.13
C THR A 78 11.67 1.83 7.04
N TRP A 79 12.01 3.12 6.99
CA TRP A 79 11.33 4.15 7.76
C TRP A 79 9.88 4.35 7.33
N GLY A 80 9.62 4.38 6.03
CA GLY A 80 8.28 4.54 5.45
C GLY A 80 7.33 3.43 5.88
N ILE A 81 7.76 2.17 5.77
CA ILE A 81 6.96 1.01 6.19
C ILE A 81 6.73 1.04 7.71
N ARG A 82 7.76 1.36 8.50
CA ARG A 82 7.66 1.45 9.97
C ARG A 82 6.58 2.43 10.44
N TRP A 83 6.34 3.51 9.69
CA TRP A 83 5.32 4.52 10.02
C TRP A 83 4.00 4.36 9.26
N GLY A 84 3.82 3.25 8.54
CA GLY A 84 2.53 2.84 8.00
C GLY A 84 2.38 2.96 6.48
N SER A 85 3.46 3.13 5.70
CA SER A 85 3.38 3.00 4.25
C SER A 85 3.02 1.56 3.88
N ASP A 86 1.85 1.34 3.28
CA ASP A 86 1.41 0.02 2.83
C ASP A 86 2.11 -0.41 1.53
N THR A 87 2.51 0.55 0.71
CA THR A 87 3.26 0.35 -0.53
C THR A 87 4.34 1.42 -0.65
N VAL A 88 5.39 1.12 -1.41
CA VAL A 88 6.45 2.08 -1.71
C VAL A 88 6.77 2.05 -3.19
N MET A 89 6.94 3.24 -3.78
CA MET A 89 7.37 3.41 -5.16
C MET A 89 8.77 4.02 -5.18
N ASP A 90 9.69 3.33 -5.87
CA ASP A 90 10.98 3.90 -6.24
C ASP A 90 10.82 4.77 -7.49
N LEU A 91 11.04 6.07 -7.33
CA LEU A 91 10.98 7.08 -8.38
C LEU A 91 12.37 7.64 -8.72
N SER A 92 13.41 6.84 -8.51
CA SER A 92 14.79 7.21 -8.82
C SER A 92 14.96 7.67 -10.27
N THR A 93 15.69 8.77 -10.44
CA THR A 93 16.01 9.37 -11.76
C THR A 93 17.52 9.51 -12.00
N GLY A 94 18.34 9.14 -11.02
CA GLY A 94 19.79 9.28 -11.05
C GLY A 94 20.51 8.07 -11.65
N LYS A 95 21.79 7.90 -11.28
CA LYS A 95 22.60 6.74 -11.68
C LYS A 95 22.22 5.50 -10.83
N HIS A 96 22.54 4.31 -11.34
CA HIS A 96 22.32 3.02 -10.66
C HIS A 96 20.83 2.69 -10.36
N ILE A 97 19.97 2.93 -11.35
CA ILE A 97 18.59 2.41 -11.42
C ILE A 97 18.54 1.01 -12.01
#